data_AF-B0XRF5-F1
#
_entry.id   AF-B0XRF5-F1
#
_cell.length_a   1.000
_cell.length_b   1.000
_cell.length_c   1.000
_cell.angle_alpha   90.00
_cell.angle_beta   90.00
_cell.angle_gamma   90.00
#
_symmetry.space_group_name_H-M   'P 1'
#
loop_
_entity.id
_entity.type
_entity.pdbx_description
1 polymer ?
#
loop_
_entity_poly.entity_id
_entity_poly.type
_entity_poly.pdbx_seq_one_letter_code
_entity_poly.pdbx_strand_id
1 'polypeptide(L)'
;MYLFNKNQRRLLVYFAVFYVLLFIFCHFNSARDPGSYFFRPEEGYRPQYSVRRILESRHFISRFNQSTPQPKQSLQNVTSGGRDPTICAGIVTVKRPIQQNLDTAVGSLLDGLSREQRANIVVHVLFALSNPYDHPDYPQPWASNVIDRILTYKNSGADVSQMERWERENMIKDKSLIDYQLSLKSCYEGTKAPWILLLEDDVVAQREWYRHTMRSLGTIKHWRSHGKIKDWLYLRLFYTEKFLGWNTEEWPTYLISSLAVISLVALAGVCARRRLRPMQGILTNPFLAVVCLLCVPLLIALYFLAGRVTVQPMRPGVHLMNSHGCCSQALLFPREKAPLLMDHLEKLQKTRPEPVDSAIEILADQEGLDRWTMSPSQMQHVGAASYKENRKSYELDGPYSVKGAHGVWSMSFEKAYRPPFDPDAF
;
A
#
# COMPACT_ATOMS: atom_id res chain seq x y z
N MET A 1 57.49 5.66 14.69
CA MET A 1 57.39 5.34 13.25
C MET A 1 55.95 5.56 12.82
N TYR A 2 55.66 6.50 11.92
CA TYR A 2 54.28 6.70 11.45
C TYR A 2 53.86 5.51 10.59
N LEU A 3 52.79 4.80 10.98
CA LEU A 3 52.26 3.62 10.27
C LEU A 3 51.81 3.94 8.82
N PHE A 4 51.51 5.21 8.54
CA PHE A 4 51.04 5.70 7.25
C PHE A 4 51.78 6.97 6.80
N ASN A 5 52.01 7.09 5.49
CA ASN A 5 52.65 8.26 4.90
C ASN A 5 51.73 9.50 4.89
N LYS A 6 52.27 10.67 4.52
CA LYS A 6 51.51 11.94 4.50
C LYS A 6 50.27 11.89 3.60
N ASN A 7 50.37 11.22 2.44
CA ASN A 7 49.27 11.11 1.48
C ASN A 7 48.17 10.17 1.98
N GLN A 8 48.53 9.03 2.55
CA GLN A 8 47.60 8.08 3.17
C GLN A 8 46.82 8.71 4.33
N ARG A 9 47.51 9.45 5.21
CA ARG A 9 46.86 10.19 6.30
C ARG A 9 45.88 11.23 5.77
N ARG A 10 46.25 11.99 4.74
CA ARG A 10 45.35 12.95 4.07
C ARG A 10 44.12 12.26 3.47
N LEU A 11 44.28 11.11 2.81
CA LEU A 11 43.17 10.35 2.27
C LEU A 11 42.20 9.87 3.36
N LEU A 12 42.70 9.43 4.52
CA LEU A 12 41.84 9.07 5.65
C LEU A 12 41.09 10.28 6.21
N VAL A 13 41.73 11.46 6.29
CA VAL A 13 41.06 12.70 6.68
C VAL A 13 39.98 13.08 5.67
N TYR A 14 40.26 13.01 4.36
CA TYR A 14 39.26 13.27 3.32
C TYR A 14 38.11 12.27 3.38
N PHE A 15 38.39 10.99 3.61
CA PHE A 15 37.37 9.97 3.81
C PHE A 15 36.51 10.28 5.05
N ALA A 16 37.11 10.66 6.17
CA ALA A 16 36.37 10.99 7.39
C ALA A 16 35.43 12.19 7.18
N VAL A 17 35.93 13.26 6.54
CA VAL A 17 35.10 14.42 6.18
C VAL A 17 33.97 14.01 5.23
N PHE A 18 34.29 13.24 4.18
CA PHE A 18 33.29 12.74 3.23
C PHE A 18 32.23 11.86 3.91
N TYR A 19 32.64 10.95 4.79
CA TYR A 19 31.74 10.09 5.54
C TYR A 19 30.81 10.90 6.45
N VAL A 20 31.32 11.91 7.15
CA VAL A 20 30.50 12.82 7.97
C VAL A 20 29.49 13.57 7.11
N LEU A 21 29.89 14.08 5.94
CA LEU A 21 28.97 14.73 5.01
C LEU A 21 27.88 13.77 4.51
N LEU A 22 28.24 12.53 4.17
CA LEU A 22 27.26 11.51 3.80
C LEU A 22 26.32 11.17 4.95
N PHE A 23 26.83 11.06 6.18
CA PHE A 23 26.01 10.79 7.36
C PHE A 23 24.98 11.90 7.58
N ILE A 24 25.41 13.16 7.48
CA ILE A 24 24.52 14.34 7.53
C ILE A 24 23.51 14.30 6.39
N PHE A 25 23.94 13.96 5.17
CA PHE A 25 23.04 13.82 4.02
C PHE A 25 21.96 12.75 4.27
N CYS A 26 22.33 11.57 4.77
CA CYS A 26 21.39 10.51 5.12
C CYS A 26 20.43 10.95 6.25
N HIS A 27 20.92 11.65 7.26
CA HIS A 27 20.08 12.18 8.34
C HIS A 27 18.90 13.02 7.81
N PHE A 28 19.13 13.86 6.80
CA PHE A 28 18.08 14.70 6.22
C PHE A 28 17.24 13.99 5.15
N ASN A 29 17.84 13.09 4.34
CA ASN A 29 17.16 12.47 3.20
C ASN A 29 16.43 11.17 3.55
N SER A 30 16.88 10.46 4.58
CA SER A 30 16.29 9.20 5.04
C SER A 30 15.24 9.37 6.14
N ALA A 31 14.94 10.61 6.55
CA ALA A 31 13.99 10.89 7.63
C ALA A 31 12.56 10.36 7.38
N ARG A 32 12.21 10.07 6.13
CA ARG A 32 10.89 9.54 5.73
C ARG A 32 10.87 8.04 5.49
N ASP A 33 12.00 7.35 5.61
CA ASP A 33 12.10 5.92 5.38
C ASP A 33 11.95 5.15 6.70
N PRO A 34 10.85 4.40 6.89
CA PRO A 34 10.59 3.67 8.13
C PRO A 34 11.62 2.57 8.44
N GLY A 35 12.40 2.14 7.44
CA GLY A 35 13.51 1.19 7.62
C GLY A 35 14.86 1.85 7.89
N SER A 36 14.93 3.18 7.98
CA SER A 36 16.16 3.92 8.26
C SER A 36 16.37 4.14 9.76
N TYR A 37 17.64 4.13 10.18
CA TYR A 37 18.04 4.63 11.50
C TYR A 37 17.69 6.11 11.71
N PHE A 38 17.63 6.89 10.63
CA PHE A 38 17.32 8.32 10.66
C PHE A 38 15.82 8.64 10.59
N PHE A 39 14.96 7.62 10.62
CA PHE A 39 13.52 7.79 10.52
C PHE A 39 12.98 8.74 11.59
N ARG A 40 12.24 9.75 11.16
CA ARG A 40 11.51 10.66 12.05
C ARG A 40 10.02 10.47 11.79
N PRO A 41 9.26 9.83 12.70
CA PRO A 41 7.85 9.54 12.49
C PRO A 41 7.02 10.77 12.10
N GLU A 42 7.34 11.95 12.65
CA GLU A 42 6.68 13.19 12.25
C GLU A 42 6.91 13.48 10.76
N GLU A 43 8.16 13.42 10.29
CA GLU A 43 8.43 13.70 8.87
C GLU A 43 7.95 12.58 7.94
N GLY A 44 8.10 11.31 8.33
CA GLY A 44 7.73 10.15 7.51
C GLY A 44 6.23 10.04 7.27
N TYR A 45 5.44 10.21 8.33
CA TYR A 45 3.99 10.10 8.28
C TYR A 45 3.27 11.43 8.03
N ARG A 46 4.01 12.52 7.78
CA ARG A 46 3.44 13.82 7.47
C ARG A 46 2.49 13.73 6.27
N PRO A 47 1.18 13.96 6.47
CA PRO A 47 0.21 13.92 5.39
C PRO A 47 0.28 15.24 4.59
N GLN A 48 0.21 15.13 3.27
CA GLN A 48 0.22 16.25 2.34
C GLN A 48 -0.91 16.09 1.33
N TYR A 49 -0.75 15.13 0.42
CA TYR A 49 -1.69 14.89 -0.66
C TYR A 49 -2.96 14.19 -0.17
N SER A 50 -2.85 13.34 0.86
CA SER A 50 -4.03 12.71 1.47
C SER A 50 -5.00 13.72 2.07
N VAL A 51 -4.50 14.74 2.77
CA VAL A 51 -5.37 15.81 3.33
C VAL A 51 -6.16 16.49 2.22
N ARG A 52 -5.48 16.83 1.11
CA ARG A 52 -6.13 17.43 -0.05
C ARG A 52 -7.21 16.51 -0.63
N ARG A 53 -6.91 15.23 -0.83
CA ARG A 53 -7.88 14.26 -1.38
C ARG A 53 -9.09 14.04 -0.46
N ILE A 54 -8.90 14.07 0.86
CA ILE A 54 -10.00 14.00 1.84
C ILE A 54 -10.92 15.24 1.73
N LEU A 55 -10.35 16.43 1.55
CA LEU A 55 -11.15 17.65 1.38
C LEU A 55 -11.93 17.62 0.05
N GLU A 56 -11.27 17.23 -1.04
CA GLU A 56 -11.89 17.11 -2.37
C GLU A 56 -13.02 16.07 -2.36
N SER A 57 -12.83 14.92 -1.71
CA SER A 57 -13.86 13.87 -1.61
C SER A 57 -15.07 14.30 -0.80
N ARG A 58 -14.88 14.95 0.35
CA ARG A 58 -15.99 15.46 1.17
C ARG A 58 -16.77 16.56 0.45
N HIS A 59 -16.06 17.44 -0.27
CA HIS A 59 -16.70 18.45 -1.10
C HIS A 59 -17.49 17.85 -2.28
N PHE A 60 -17.02 16.73 -2.84
CA PHE A 60 -17.79 15.98 -3.84
C PHE A 60 -19.08 15.41 -3.25
N ILE A 61 -18.99 14.72 -2.10
CA ILE A 61 -20.13 14.08 -1.43
C ILE A 61 -21.18 15.09 -0.95
N SER A 62 -20.76 16.26 -0.46
CA SER A 62 -21.68 17.27 0.09
C SER A 62 -22.76 17.73 -0.89
N ARG A 63 -22.49 17.64 -2.20
CA ARG A 63 -23.44 17.96 -3.29
C ARG A 63 -24.64 17.01 -3.32
N PHE A 64 -24.52 15.83 -2.73
CA PHE A 64 -25.55 14.79 -2.72
C PHE A 64 -26.37 14.76 -1.41
N ASN A 65 -26.09 15.66 -0.46
CA ASN A 65 -26.83 15.75 0.80
C ASN A 65 -28.21 16.43 0.66
N GLN A 66 -28.41 17.24 -0.38
CA GLN A 66 -29.61 18.07 -0.54
C GLN A 66 -30.62 17.50 -1.56
N SER A 67 -30.24 16.47 -2.31
CA SER A 67 -31.09 15.92 -3.37
C SER A 67 -32.15 14.98 -2.79
N THR A 68 -33.41 15.17 -3.18
CA THR A 68 -34.48 14.18 -3.02
C THR A 68 -33.96 12.83 -3.53
N PRO A 69 -34.18 11.70 -2.82
CA PRO A 69 -33.65 10.40 -3.25
C PRO A 69 -33.98 10.19 -4.72
N GLN A 70 -32.95 10.12 -5.57
CA GLN A 70 -33.23 9.71 -6.95
C GLN A 70 -33.89 8.34 -6.84
N PRO A 71 -35.03 8.10 -7.52
CA PRO A 71 -35.73 6.83 -7.45
C PRO A 71 -34.69 5.75 -7.72
N LYS A 72 -34.52 4.82 -6.75
CA LYS A 72 -33.51 3.75 -6.73
C LYS A 72 -33.19 3.41 -8.17
N GLN A 73 -32.05 3.89 -8.68
CA GLN A 73 -31.58 3.43 -9.98
C GLN A 73 -31.35 1.95 -9.75
N SER A 74 -32.34 1.14 -10.13
CA SER A 74 -32.20 -0.30 -10.13
C SER A 74 -30.89 -0.55 -10.87
N LEU A 75 -30.09 -1.50 -10.40
CA LEU A 75 -28.87 -1.93 -11.08
C LEU A 75 -29.09 -2.05 -12.61
N GLN A 76 -30.34 -2.38 -12.98
CA GLN A 76 -30.88 -2.33 -14.33
C GLN A 76 -30.59 -1.04 -15.08
N ASN A 77 -30.77 0.18 -14.53
CA ASN A 77 -30.52 1.45 -15.23
C ASN A 77 -29.04 1.72 -15.50
N VAL A 78 -28.12 1.33 -14.62
CA VAL A 78 -26.67 1.41 -14.89
C VAL A 78 -26.27 0.37 -15.96
N THR A 79 -26.93 -0.79 -15.98
CA THR A 79 -26.79 -1.78 -17.07
C THR A 79 -27.66 -1.48 -18.31
N SER A 80 -28.57 -0.49 -18.26
CA SER A 80 -29.54 -0.19 -19.33
C SER A 80 -28.92 0.58 -20.49
N GLY A 81 -27.70 1.08 -20.31
CA GLY A 81 -26.86 1.58 -21.41
C GLY A 81 -26.29 0.46 -22.30
N GLY A 82 -26.58 -0.81 -22.02
CA GLY A 82 -26.11 -1.96 -22.80
C GLY A 82 -24.61 -2.28 -22.67
N ARG A 83 -23.89 -1.61 -21.76
CA ARG A 83 -22.48 -1.88 -21.45
C ARG A 83 -22.33 -2.34 -20.02
N ASP A 84 -21.65 -3.47 -19.85
CA ASP A 84 -21.24 -3.96 -18.54
C ASP A 84 -20.13 -3.04 -17.96
N PRO A 85 -20.15 -2.74 -16.65
CA PRO A 85 -19.10 -1.94 -16.02
C PRO A 85 -17.75 -2.65 -16.11
N THR A 86 -16.66 -1.88 -16.12
CA THR A 86 -15.30 -2.44 -16.14
C THR A 86 -14.84 -2.88 -14.75
N ILE A 87 -15.25 -2.15 -13.70
CA ILE A 87 -14.89 -2.43 -12.31
C ILE A 87 -16.16 -2.49 -11.46
N CYS A 88 -16.32 -3.55 -10.67
CA CYS A 88 -17.23 -3.54 -9.52
C CYS A 88 -16.42 -3.33 -8.24
N ALA A 89 -16.64 -2.20 -7.57
CA ALA A 89 -16.01 -1.87 -6.29
C ALA A 89 -16.89 -2.34 -5.13
N GLY A 90 -16.46 -3.36 -4.42
CA GLY A 90 -17.08 -3.84 -3.18
C GLY A 90 -16.39 -3.23 -1.97
N ILE A 91 -17.09 -2.36 -1.24
CA ILE A 91 -16.60 -1.71 -0.02
C ILE A 91 -17.26 -2.38 1.19
N VAL A 92 -16.45 -2.82 2.15
CA VAL A 92 -16.95 -3.28 3.45
C VAL A 92 -16.78 -2.16 4.47
N THR A 93 -17.86 -1.79 5.15
CA THR A 93 -17.86 -0.71 6.14
C THR A 93 -18.45 -1.17 7.47
N VAL A 94 -17.83 -0.71 8.55
CA VAL A 94 -18.20 -1.00 9.93
C VAL A 94 -18.15 0.29 10.74
N LYS A 95 -18.88 0.34 11.86
CA LYS A 95 -18.83 1.50 12.74
C LYS A 95 -17.44 1.63 13.37
N ARG A 96 -16.71 2.69 13.02
CA ARG A 96 -15.40 3.00 13.60
C ARG A 96 -15.52 3.84 14.88
N PRO A 97 -14.58 3.71 15.83
CA PRO A 97 -14.67 4.39 17.12
C PRO A 97 -14.36 5.89 17.08
N ILE A 98 -13.47 6.32 16.18
CA ILE A 98 -13.02 7.73 16.11
C ILE A 98 -13.78 8.50 15.02
N GLN A 99 -13.63 8.03 13.77
CA GLN A 99 -14.12 8.74 12.59
C GLN A 99 -14.58 7.72 11.57
N GLN A 100 -15.78 7.95 11.02
CA GLN A 100 -16.23 7.24 9.83
C GLN A 100 -15.53 7.84 8.61
N ASN A 101 -15.14 6.99 7.66
CA ASN A 101 -14.38 7.39 6.48
C ASN A 101 -15.07 6.96 5.18
N LEU A 102 -16.27 6.37 5.25
CA LEU A 102 -16.96 5.84 4.08
C LEU A 102 -17.26 6.95 3.06
N ASP A 103 -17.70 8.12 3.53
CA ASP A 103 -17.92 9.32 2.71
C ASP A 103 -16.65 9.68 1.92
N THR A 104 -15.51 9.61 2.59
CA THR A 104 -14.19 9.97 2.09
C THR A 104 -13.70 8.93 1.08
N ALA A 105 -13.89 7.64 1.38
CA ALA A 105 -13.54 6.53 0.49
C ALA A 105 -14.37 6.57 -0.79
N VAL A 106 -15.71 6.61 -0.68
CA VAL A 106 -16.62 6.69 -1.83
C VAL A 106 -16.40 7.97 -2.62
N GLY A 107 -16.31 9.10 -1.93
CA GLY A 107 -16.10 10.40 -2.57
C GLY A 107 -14.78 10.46 -3.33
N SER A 108 -13.69 9.95 -2.76
CA SER A 108 -12.37 9.98 -3.42
C SER A 108 -12.26 9.00 -4.58
N LEU A 109 -12.99 7.88 -4.52
CA LEU A 109 -13.09 6.90 -5.59
C LEU A 109 -13.75 7.49 -6.85
N LEU A 110 -14.74 8.36 -6.65
CA LEU A 110 -15.58 8.91 -7.73
C LEU A 110 -15.20 10.33 -8.16
N ASP A 111 -14.64 11.14 -7.26
CA ASP A 111 -14.20 12.50 -7.55
C ASP A 111 -13.07 12.52 -8.58
N GLY A 112 -13.21 13.38 -9.59
CA GLY A 112 -12.26 13.55 -10.68
C GLY A 112 -12.49 12.62 -11.89
N LEU A 113 -13.40 11.65 -11.80
CA LEU A 113 -13.74 10.79 -12.93
C LEU A 113 -14.53 11.54 -14.01
N SER A 114 -14.21 11.29 -15.28
CA SER A 114 -15.06 11.69 -16.40
C SER A 114 -16.39 10.92 -16.37
N ARG A 115 -17.41 11.40 -17.09
CA ARG A 115 -18.70 10.69 -17.21
C ARG A 115 -18.53 9.26 -17.74
N GLU A 116 -17.63 9.07 -18.69
CA GLU A 116 -17.31 7.75 -19.24
C GLU A 116 -16.62 6.86 -18.21
N GLN A 117 -15.65 7.39 -17.46
CA GLN A 117 -14.97 6.63 -16.40
C GLN A 117 -15.94 6.25 -15.28
N ARG A 118 -16.81 7.17 -14.83
CA ARG A 118 -17.83 6.89 -13.81
C ARG A 118 -18.82 5.81 -14.26
N ALA A 119 -19.21 5.79 -15.54
CA ALA A 119 -20.09 4.76 -16.09
C ALA A 119 -19.45 3.36 -16.12
N ASN A 120 -18.12 3.28 -16.09
CA ASN A 120 -17.38 2.02 -16.07
C ASN A 120 -17.16 1.46 -14.65
N ILE A 121 -17.71 2.09 -13.61
CA ILE A 121 -17.53 1.70 -12.21
C ILE A 121 -18.90 1.59 -11.56
N VAL A 122 -19.12 0.49 -10.86
CA VAL A 122 -20.26 0.32 -9.94
C VAL A 122 -19.76 0.12 -8.53
N VAL A 123 -20.39 0.78 -7.56
CA VAL A 123 -20.01 0.78 -6.15
C VAL A 123 -21.06 0.04 -5.34
N HIS A 124 -20.66 -1.09 -4.78
CA HIS A 124 -21.44 -1.88 -3.83
C HIS A 124 -20.86 -1.65 -2.43
N VAL A 125 -21.70 -1.31 -1.46
CA VAL A 125 -21.27 -1.09 -0.07
C VAL A 125 -22.01 -2.02 0.86
N LEU A 126 -21.28 -2.84 1.60
CA LEU A 126 -21.80 -3.66 2.69
C LEU A 126 -21.66 -2.92 4.01
N PHE A 127 -22.80 -2.52 4.59
CA PHE A 127 -22.87 -2.09 5.99
C PHE A 127 -22.85 -3.34 6.87
N ALA A 128 -21.64 -3.73 7.28
CA ALA A 128 -21.34 -4.95 7.98
C ALA A 128 -21.61 -4.82 9.49
N LEU A 129 -22.86 -4.50 9.83
CA LEU A 129 -23.40 -4.49 11.19
C LEU A 129 -24.71 -5.27 11.19
N SER A 130 -24.95 -6.06 12.23
CA SER A 130 -26.23 -6.75 12.46
C SER A 130 -27.43 -5.81 12.28
N ASN A 131 -27.35 -4.62 12.89
CA ASN A 131 -28.23 -3.50 12.62
C ASN A 131 -27.51 -2.40 11.81
N PRO A 132 -27.87 -2.17 10.53
CA PRO A 132 -27.19 -1.18 9.70
C PRO A 132 -27.39 0.27 10.18
N TYR A 133 -28.47 0.56 10.93
CA TYR A 133 -28.72 1.91 11.47
C TYR A 133 -27.72 2.32 12.56
N ASP A 134 -26.95 1.38 13.10
CA ASP A 134 -25.88 1.70 14.04
C ASP A 134 -24.69 2.38 13.36
N HIS A 135 -24.61 2.31 12.02
CA HIS A 135 -23.61 2.99 11.21
C HIS A 135 -24.03 4.44 10.91
N PRO A 136 -23.24 5.47 11.30
CA PRO A 136 -23.62 6.89 11.10
C PRO A 136 -23.89 7.30 9.64
N ASP A 137 -23.20 6.65 8.69
CA ASP A 137 -23.37 6.93 7.25
C ASP A 137 -24.57 6.22 6.60
N TYR A 138 -25.13 5.18 7.22
CA TYR A 138 -26.24 4.42 6.63
C TYR A 138 -27.50 5.26 6.38
N PRO A 139 -27.98 6.10 7.32
CA PRO A 139 -29.16 6.92 7.10
C PRO A 139 -28.88 8.21 6.31
N GLN A 140 -27.65 8.46 5.87
CA GLN A 140 -27.31 9.72 5.22
C GLN A 140 -27.87 9.79 3.79
N PRO A 141 -28.43 10.93 3.34
CA PRO A 141 -29.00 11.06 2.00
C PRO A 141 -27.99 10.74 0.90
N TRP A 142 -26.74 11.19 1.07
CA TRP A 142 -25.67 10.96 0.09
C TRP A 142 -25.43 9.47 -0.17
N ALA A 143 -25.58 8.61 0.84
CA ALA A 143 -25.32 7.18 0.71
C ALA A 143 -26.21 6.58 -0.38
N SER A 144 -27.52 6.83 -0.31
CA SER A 144 -28.48 6.37 -1.33
C SER A 144 -28.36 7.08 -2.68
N ASN A 145 -27.81 8.30 -2.70
CA ASN A 145 -27.68 9.11 -3.91
C ASN A 145 -26.40 8.81 -4.71
N VAL A 146 -25.37 8.25 -4.06
CA VAL A 146 -24.03 8.04 -4.66
C VAL A 146 -23.70 6.56 -4.81
N ILE A 147 -24.11 5.70 -3.87
CA ILE A 147 -23.80 4.27 -3.87
C ILE A 147 -24.79 3.54 -4.80
N ASP A 148 -24.26 2.78 -5.75
CA ASP A 148 -25.09 2.07 -6.73
C ASP A 148 -25.84 0.88 -6.10
N ARG A 149 -25.25 0.21 -5.10
CA ARG A 149 -25.90 -0.87 -4.34
C ARG A 149 -25.53 -0.89 -2.87
N ILE A 150 -26.53 -0.76 -2.00
CA ILE A 150 -26.38 -0.87 -0.55
C ILE A 150 -26.73 -2.30 -0.11
N LEU A 151 -25.83 -2.94 0.62
CA LEU A 151 -25.93 -4.29 1.15
C LEU A 151 -25.99 -4.26 2.68
N THR A 152 -26.78 -5.19 3.23
CA THR A 152 -26.92 -5.50 4.65
C THR A 152 -26.89 -7.02 4.79
N TYR A 153 -26.62 -7.56 5.98
CA TYR A 153 -26.68 -9.01 6.19
C TYR A 153 -28.03 -9.61 5.78
N LYS A 154 -29.12 -8.92 6.11
CA LYS A 154 -30.49 -9.34 5.76
C LYS A 154 -30.71 -9.46 4.26
N ASN A 155 -30.30 -8.46 3.47
CA ASN A 155 -30.53 -8.48 2.01
C ASN A 155 -29.49 -9.29 1.23
N SER A 156 -28.41 -9.72 1.90
CA SER A 156 -27.34 -10.52 1.32
C SER A 156 -27.49 -12.02 1.65
N GLY A 157 -28.54 -12.38 2.40
CA GLY A 157 -28.85 -13.77 2.77
C GLY A 157 -27.96 -14.34 3.87
N ALA A 158 -27.32 -13.49 4.67
CA ALA A 158 -26.53 -13.91 5.81
C ALA A 158 -27.42 -14.13 7.05
N ASP A 159 -26.99 -15.03 7.94
CA ASP A 159 -27.65 -15.27 9.22
C ASP A 159 -27.40 -14.11 10.18
N VAL A 160 -28.37 -13.21 10.29
CA VAL A 160 -28.29 -12.02 11.15
C VAL A 160 -28.06 -12.39 12.62
N SER A 161 -28.66 -13.49 13.10
CA SER A 161 -28.51 -13.94 14.49
C SER A 161 -27.09 -14.41 14.79
N GLN A 162 -26.45 -15.05 13.81
CA GLN A 162 -25.04 -15.41 13.88
C GLN A 162 -24.14 -14.17 13.88
N MET A 163 -24.45 -13.15 13.06
CA MET A 163 -23.67 -11.91 13.01
C MET A 163 -23.76 -11.14 14.33
N GLU A 164 -24.95 -11.02 14.92
CA GLU A 164 -25.16 -10.42 16.24
C GLU A 164 -24.32 -11.12 17.31
N ARG A 165 -24.28 -12.45 17.28
CA ARG A 165 -23.45 -13.24 18.20
C ARG A 165 -21.97 -12.94 18.00
N TRP A 166 -21.48 -12.97 16.76
CA TRP A 166 -20.07 -12.72 16.45
C TRP A 166 -19.63 -11.30 16.81
N GLU A 167 -20.50 -10.31 16.65
CA GLU A 167 -20.24 -8.94 17.09
C GLU A 167 -20.14 -8.86 18.62
N ARG A 168 -21.08 -9.47 19.35
CA ARG A 168 -21.09 -9.49 20.81
C ARG A 168 -19.89 -10.23 21.40
N GLU A 169 -19.49 -11.34 20.79
CA GLU A 169 -18.36 -12.18 21.21
C GLU A 169 -17.02 -11.69 20.64
N ASN A 170 -17.02 -10.60 19.89
CA ASN A 170 -15.84 -10.01 19.25
C ASN A 170 -15.07 -11.00 18.33
N MET A 171 -15.82 -11.85 17.61
CA MET A 171 -15.30 -12.82 16.64
C MET A 171 -14.94 -12.14 15.31
N ILE A 172 -13.99 -11.21 15.38
CA ILE A 172 -13.59 -10.35 14.25
C ILE A 172 -13.08 -11.17 13.07
N LYS A 173 -12.34 -12.26 13.31
CA LYS A 173 -11.78 -13.11 12.25
C LYS A 173 -12.90 -13.72 11.41
N ASP A 174 -13.80 -14.46 12.05
CA ASP A 174 -14.96 -15.11 11.44
C ASP A 174 -15.85 -14.12 10.67
N LYS A 175 -16.15 -12.99 11.31
CA LYS A 175 -16.96 -11.93 10.72
C LYS A 175 -16.28 -11.29 9.49
N SER A 176 -14.98 -11.02 9.56
CA SER A 176 -14.26 -10.41 8.44
C SER A 176 -14.24 -11.30 7.18
N LEU A 177 -14.19 -12.62 7.35
CA LEU A 177 -14.24 -13.57 6.24
C LEU A 177 -15.59 -13.53 5.52
N ILE A 178 -16.71 -13.55 6.25
CA ILE A 178 -18.04 -13.45 5.64
C ILE A 178 -18.29 -12.07 5.02
N ASP A 179 -17.82 -10.99 5.66
CA ASP A 179 -18.00 -9.63 5.14
C ASP A 179 -17.39 -9.47 3.74
N TYR A 180 -16.17 -9.98 3.57
CA TYR A 180 -15.49 -9.98 2.27
C TYR A 180 -16.15 -10.94 1.28
N GLN A 181 -16.59 -12.13 1.73
CA GLN A 181 -17.30 -13.08 0.89
C GLN A 181 -18.60 -12.48 0.33
N LEU A 182 -19.41 -11.81 1.16
CA LEU A 182 -20.66 -11.17 0.74
C LEU A 182 -20.41 -10.02 -0.25
N SER A 183 -19.37 -9.21 -0.01
CA SER A 183 -18.97 -8.12 -0.92
C SER A 183 -18.55 -8.66 -2.29
N LEU A 184 -17.68 -9.69 -2.30
CA LEU A 184 -17.26 -10.41 -3.51
C LEU A 184 -18.46 -11.00 -4.26
N LYS A 185 -19.32 -11.72 -3.54
CA LYS A 185 -20.52 -12.37 -4.08
C LYS A 185 -21.43 -11.36 -4.74
N SER A 186 -21.67 -10.21 -4.10
CA SER A 186 -22.51 -9.15 -4.65
C SER A 186 -21.97 -8.59 -5.97
N CYS A 187 -20.66 -8.38 -6.07
CA CYS A 187 -20.02 -7.96 -7.33
C CYS A 187 -20.04 -9.05 -8.39
N TYR A 188 -19.78 -10.30 -8.00
CA TYR A 188 -19.75 -11.44 -8.90
C TYR A 188 -21.14 -11.75 -9.47
N GLU A 189 -22.17 -11.86 -8.64
CA GLU A 189 -23.53 -12.19 -9.09
C GLU A 189 -24.26 -10.99 -9.68
N GLY A 190 -24.01 -9.78 -9.17
CA GLY A 190 -24.72 -8.57 -9.58
C GLY A 190 -24.21 -7.92 -10.86
N THR A 191 -23.00 -8.28 -11.32
CA THR A 191 -22.35 -7.58 -12.45
C THR A 191 -21.58 -8.56 -13.33
N LYS A 192 -21.25 -8.15 -14.56
CA LYS A 192 -20.30 -8.86 -15.43
C LYS A 192 -18.92 -8.19 -15.48
N ALA A 193 -18.61 -7.34 -14.49
CA ALA A 193 -17.35 -6.61 -14.49
C ALA A 193 -16.15 -7.57 -14.49
N PRO A 194 -15.18 -7.39 -15.41
CA PRO A 194 -13.98 -8.23 -15.46
C PRO A 194 -13.06 -8.05 -14.26
N TRP A 195 -13.23 -6.95 -13.50
CA TRP A 195 -12.43 -6.63 -12.33
C TRP A 195 -13.32 -6.37 -11.12
N ILE A 196 -12.95 -6.97 -9.99
CA ILE A 196 -13.60 -6.75 -8.70
C ILE A 196 -12.60 -6.06 -7.79
N LEU A 197 -12.88 -4.82 -7.41
CA LEU A 197 -12.06 -4.04 -6.48
C LEU A 197 -12.64 -4.19 -5.08
N LEU A 198 -11.94 -4.86 -4.18
CA LEU A 198 -12.30 -4.87 -2.77
C LEU A 198 -11.60 -3.73 -2.04
N LEU A 199 -12.38 -2.98 -1.26
CA LEU A 199 -11.91 -1.85 -0.46
C LEU A 199 -12.37 -1.96 0.99
N GLU A 200 -11.49 -1.55 1.90
CA GLU A 200 -11.90 -1.11 3.23
C GLU A 200 -12.46 0.32 3.14
N ASP A 201 -13.29 0.71 4.11
CA ASP A 201 -13.93 2.03 4.17
C ASP A 201 -13.01 3.17 4.64
N ASP A 202 -11.75 2.89 4.98
CA ASP A 202 -10.78 3.86 5.52
C ASP A 202 -9.64 4.15 4.55
N VAL A 203 -9.96 4.21 3.27
CA VAL A 203 -9.05 4.55 2.18
C VAL A 203 -9.35 5.90 1.56
N VAL A 204 -8.33 6.50 0.94
CA VAL A 204 -8.49 7.64 0.04
C VAL A 204 -7.78 7.36 -1.28
N ALA A 205 -8.48 7.57 -2.40
CA ALA A 205 -7.94 7.32 -3.73
C ALA A 205 -7.18 8.52 -4.31
N GLN A 206 -6.15 8.21 -5.10
CA GLN A 206 -5.51 9.16 -6.01
C GLN A 206 -6.53 9.73 -7.01
N ARG A 207 -6.42 11.00 -7.41
CA ARG A 207 -7.35 11.61 -8.38
C ARG A 207 -7.46 10.84 -9.70
N GLU A 208 -6.33 10.35 -10.20
CA GLU A 208 -6.21 9.63 -11.49
C GLU A 208 -6.10 8.10 -11.32
N TRP A 209 -6.54 7.56 -10.17
CA TRP A 209 -6.35 6.14 -9.84
C TRP A 209 -6.89 5.21 -10.93
N TYR A 210 -8.07 5.50 -11.49
CA TYR A 210 -8.71 4.65 -12.49
C TYR A 210 -7.85 4.51 -13.74
N ARG A 211 -7.39 5.64 -14.30
CA ARG A 211 -6.57 5.65 -15.52
C ARG A 211 -5.25 4.92 -15.31
N HIS A 212 -4.59 5.15 -14.18
CA HIS A 212 -3.33 4.47 -13.86
C HIS A 212 -3.52 2.97 -13.66
N THR A 213 -4.56 2.56 -12.92
CA THR A 213 -4.88 1.15 -12.69
C THR A 213 -5.19 0.43 -13.99
N MET A 214 -6.02 1.00 -14.86
CA MET A 214 -6.34 0.39 -16.15
C MET A 214 -5.13 0.26 -17.07
N ARG A 215 -4.22 1.24 -17.06
CA ARG A 215 -2.94 1.17 -17.78
C ARG A 215 -2.06 0.03 -17.27
N SER A 216 -1.92 -0.10 -15.95
CA SER A 216 -1.16 -1.18 -15.31
C SER A 216 -1.73 -2.56 -15.60
N LEU A 217 -3.06 -2.70 -15.56
CA LEU A 217 -3.74 -3.93 -15.96
C LEU A 217 -3.47 -4.29 -17.43
N GLY A 218 -3.44 -3.30 -18.32
CA GLY A 218 -3.04 -3.49 -19.72
C GLY A 218 -1.65 -4.11 -19.83
N THR A 219 -0.69 -3.64 -19.04
CA THR A 219 0.67 -4.20 -18.96
C THR A 219 0.68 -5.65 -18.45
N ILE A 220 -0.04 -5.94 -17.36
CA ILE A 220 -0.13 -7.30 -16.79
C ILE A 220 -0.76 -8.26 -17.80
N LYS A 221 -1.86 -7.86 -18.46
CA LYS A 221 -2.49 -8.66 -19.53
C LYS A 221 -1.53 -8.94 -20.68
N HIS A 222 -0.79 -7.92 -21.12
CA HIS A 222 0.20 -8.08 -22.17
C HIS A 222 1.28 -9.10 -21.76
N TRP A 223 1.80 -9.03 -20.54
CA TRP A 223 2.76 -10.02 -20.04
C TRP A 223 2.17 -11.43 -19.95
N ARG A 224 0.93 -11.59 -19.48
CA ARG A 224 0.24 -12.89 -19.39
C ARG A 224 0.04 -13.51 -20.77
N SER A 225 -0.44 -12.74 -21.74
CA SER A 225 -0.68 -13.22 -23.12
C SER A 225 0.60 -13.66 -23.85
N HIS A 226 1.77 -13.18 -23.43
CA HIS A 226 3.08 -13.56 -23.97
C HIS A 226 3.82 -14.59 -23.12
N GLY A 227 3.17 -15.19 -22.12
CA GLY A 227 3.77 -16.20 -21.25
C GLY A 227 4.92 -15.70 -20.39
N LYS A 228 5.00 -14.39 -20.12
CA LYS A 228 6.10 -13.77 -19.35
C LYS A 228 5.90 -13.81 -17.84
N ILE A 229 4.67 -14.04 -17.39
CA ILE A 229 4.30 -14.10 -15.97
C ILE A 229 3.44 -15.33 -15.71
N LYS A 230 3.43 -15.78 -14.46
CA LYS A 230 2.54 -16.85 -14.00
C LYS A 230 1.11 -16.33 -13.83
N ASP A 231 0.22 -17.23 -13.46
CA ASP A 231 -1.10 -16.84 -13.01
C ASP A 231 -1.03 -16.05 -11.69
N TRP A 232 -2.00 -15.19 -11.45
CA TRP A 232 -1.94 -14.20 -10.37
C TRP A 232 -3.30 -14.01 -9.70
N LEU A 233 -3.27 -13.60 -8.42
CA LEU A 233 -4.47 -13.48 -7.60
C LEU A 233 -5.07 -12.07 -7.64
N TYR A 234 -4.25 -11.03 -7.40
CA TYR A 234 -4.72 -9.65 -7.35
C TYR A 234 -3.64 -8.63 -7.73
N LEU A 235 -4.09 -7.40 -7.99
CA LEU A 235 -3.29 -6.20 -8.09
C LEU A 235 -3.59 -5.30 -6.88
N ARG A 236 -2.58 -5.11 -6.03
CA ARG A 236 -2.63 -4.29 -4.82
C ARG A 236 -2.48 -2.83 -5.18
N LEU A 237 -3.48 -2.03 -4.81
CA LEU A 237 -3.51 -0.58 -5.04
C LEU A 237 -3.05 0.23 -3.83
N PHE A 238 -2.91 -0.40 -2.66
CA PHE A 238 -2.32 0.17 -1.45
C PHE A 238 -1.16 -0.70 -0.94
N TYR A 239 -0.01 -0.11 -0.68
CA TYR A 239 1.05 -0.77 0.09
C TYR A 239 1.75 0.25 1.01
N THR A 240 2.40 -0.25 2.06
CA THR A 240 3.22 0.56 2.97
C THR A 240 4.69 0.22 2.81
N GLU A 241 5.53 1.26 2.72
CA GLU A 241 6.98 1.11 2.67
C GLU A 241 7.57 0.57 3.98
N LYS A 242 6.79 0.54 5.08
CA LYS A 242 7.20 -0.02 6.38
C LYS A 242 7.70 -1.46 6.29
N PHE A 243 7.10 -2.28 5.43
CA PHE A 243 7.48 -3.69 5.24
C PHE A 243 8.54 -3.90 4.15
N LEU A 244 8.95 -2.82 3.46
CA LEU A 244 9.96 -2.87 2.39
C LEU A 244 11.37 -2.56 2.91
N GLY A 245 11.62 -2.74 4.21
CA GLY A 245 12.90 -2.53 4.85
C GLY A 245 13.93 -3.64 4.60
N TRP A 246 14.99 -3.64 5.39
CA TRP A 246 16.00 -4.70 5.43
C TRP A 246 15.44 -5.89 6.21
N ASN A 247 14.89 -6.86 5.48
CA ASN A 247 14.27 -8.06 6.06
C ASN A 247 15.31 -9.09 6.50
N THR A 248 15.15 -9.66 7.69
CA THR A 248 16.12 -10.60 8.30
C THR A 248 16.28 -11.90 7.54
N GLU A 249 15.25 -12.33 6.82
CA GLU A 249 15.22 -13.54 6.01
C GLU A 249 16.25 -13.50 4.87
N GLU A 250 16.61 -12.28 4.44
CA GLU A 250 17.51 -12.02 3.32
C GLU A 250 18.96 -11.74 3.75
N TRP A 251 19.31 -11.98 5.02
CA TRP A 251 20.66 -11.74 5.54
C TRP A 251 21.79 -12.40 4.74
N PRO A 252 21.65 -13.62 4.17
CA PRO A 252 22.73 -14.22 3.38
C PRO A 252 23.02 -13.40 2.12
N THR A 253 21.96 -12.93 1.45
CA THR A 253 22.04 -12.08 0.27
C THR A 253 22.77 -10.77 0.59
N TYR A 254 22.46 -10.16 1.73
CA TYR A 254 23.12 -8.94 2.20
C TYR A 254 24.59 -9.15 2.52
N LEU A 255 24.93 -10.25 3.19
CA LEU A 255 26.31 -10.59 3.54
C LEU A 255 27.14 -10.85 2.28
N ILE A 256 26.64 -11.68 1.35
CA ILE A 256 27.32 -11.99 0.09
C ILE A 256 27.54 -10.71 -0.72
N SER A 257 26.52 -9.86 -0.83
CA SER A 257 26.64 -8.58 -1.54
C SER A 257 27.69 -7.67 -0.91
N SER A 258 27.73 -7.59 0.42
CA SER A 258 28.72 -6.79 1.17
C SER A 258 30.14 -7.30 0.96
N LEU A 259 30.34 -8.62 1.05
CA LEU A 259 31.63 -9.27 0.78
C LEU A 259 32.08 -9.09 -0.67
N ALA A 260 31.14 -9.13 -1.62
CA ALA A 260 31.42 -8.89 -3.03
C ALA A 260 31.90 -7.45 -3.27
N VAL A 261 31.26 -6.45 -2.64
CA VAL A 261 31.69 -5.04 -2.72
C VAL A 261 33.10 -4.86 -2.13
N ILE A 262 33.37 -5.44 -0.95
CA ILE A 262 34.70 -5.38 -0.32
C ILE A 262 35.76 -6.03 -1.25
N SER A 263 35.46 -7.20 -1.79
CA SER A 263 36.35 -7.94 -2.69
C SER A 263 36.61 -7.18 -3.98
N LEU A 264 35.58 -6.53 -4.55
CA LEU A 264 35.70 -5.71 -5.75
C LEU A 264 36.60 -4.49 -5.52
N VAL A 265 36.44 -3.80 -4.38
CA VAL A 265 37.31 -2.67 -4.01
C VAL A 265 38.75 -3.13 -3.78
N ALA A 266 38.96 -4.28 -3.13
CA ALA A 266 40.28 -4.85 -2.93
C ALA A 266 40.95 -5.19 -4.27
N LEU A 267 40.23 -5.85 -5.18
CA LEU A 267 40.71 -6.20 -6.50
C LEU A 267 41.04 -4.95 -7.33
N ALA A 268 40.15 -3.96 -7.33
CA ALA A 268 40.37 -2.68 -8.00
C ALA A 268 41.62 -1.98 -7.45
N GLY A 269 41.82 -1.98 -6.12
CA GLY A 269 43.02 -1.43 -5.48
C GLY A 269 44.30 -2.16 -5.88
N VAL A 270 44.30 -3.49 -5.90
CA VAL A 270 45.46 -4.29 -6.34
C VAL A 270 45.76 -4.04 -7.82
N CYS A 271 44.73 -4.00 -8.68
CA CYS A 271 44.88 -3.72 -10.10
C CYS A 271 45.42 -2.30 -10.35
N ALA A 272 44.87 -1.29 -9.66
CA ALA A 272 45.33 0.10 -9.75
C ALA A 272 46.79 0.22 -9.31
N ARG A 273 47.17 -0.44 -8.21
CA ARG A 273 48.56 -0.52 -7.74
C ARG A 273 49.50 -1.11 -8.79
N ARG A 274 49.09 -2.19 -9.46
CA ARG A 274 49.91 -2.86 -10.48
C ARG A 274 50.06 -2.02 -11.75
N ARG A 275 49.00 -1.31 -12.16
CA ARG A 275 48.95 -0.59 -13.44
C ARG A 275 49.40 0.86 -13.37
N LEU A 276 49.25 1.53 -12.21
CA LEU A 276 49.48 2.96 -12.07
C LEU A 276 50.66 3.22 -11.13
N ARG A 277 51.79 3.70 -11.68
CA ARG A 277 53.02 4.03 -10.92
C ARG A 277 52.76 4.93 -9.69
N PRO A 278 51.93 6.01 -9.77
CA PRO A 278 51.67 6.86 -8.61
C PRO A 278 50.93 6.16 -7.45
N MET A 279 50.17 5.10 -7.75
CA MET A 279 49.37 4.38 -6.74
C MET A 279 50.20 3.37 -5.95
N GLN A 280 51.38 2.99 -6.42
CA GLN A 280 52.25 2.00 -5.75
C GLN A 280 52.67 2.43 -4.34
N GLY A 281 52.99 3.71 -4.16
CA GLY A 281 53.35 4.26 -2.84
C GLY A 281 52.16 4.56 -1.92
N ILE A 282 50.93 4.53 -2.44
CA ILE A 282 49.71 4.85 -1.68
C ILE A 282 48.98 3.57 -1.26
N LEU A 283 48.78 2.62 -2.17
CA LEU A 283 48.02 1.38 -1.94
C LEU A 283 48.88 0.26 -1.34
N THR A 284 49.60 0.55 -0.26
CA THR A 284 50.36 -0.48 0.47
C THR A 284 49.41 -1.51 1.09
N ASN A 285 49.87 -2.74 1.38
CA ASN A 285 49.01 -3.78 1.97
C ASN A 285 48.32 -3.33 3.28
N PRO A 286 49.01 -2.67 4.24
CA PRO A 286 48.35 -2.16 5.44
C PRO A 286 47.28 -1.11 5.14
N PHE A 287 47.52 -0.23 4.17
CA PHE A 287 46.55 0.81 3.81
C PHE A 287 45.33 0.22 3.08
N LEU A 288 45.55 -0.74 2.18
CA LEU A 288 44.46 -1.45 1.51
C LEU A 288 43.62 -2.25 2.51
N ALA A 289 44.24 -2.84 3.54
CA ALA A 289 43.53 -3.48 4.64
C ALA A 289 42.63 -2.49 5.39
N VAL A 290 43.11 -1.27 5.70
CA VAL A 290 42.26 -0.22 6.31
C VAL A 290 41.12 0.17 5.39
N VAL A 291 41.36 0.36 4.10
CA VAL A 291 40.29 0.70 3.15
C VAL A 291 39.21 -0.39 3.12
N CYS A 292 39.62 -1.66 2.99
CA CYS A 292 38.69 -2.78 2.82
C CYS A 292 38.02 -3.25 4.13
N LEU A 293 38.68 -3.09 5.28
CA LEU A 293 38.18 -3.61 6.57
C LEU A 293 37.63 -2.50 7.49
N LEU A 294 37.82 -1.22 7.15
CA LEU A 294 37.27 -0.10 7.90
C LEU A 294 36.45 0.83 7.00
N CYS A 295 37.06 1.45 5.98
CA CYS A 295 36.37 2.49 5.19
C CYS A 295 35.18 1.94 4.40
N VAL A 296 35.36 0.83 3.68
CA VAL A 296 34.27 0.19 2.92
C VAL A 296 33.16 -0.34 3.84
N PRO A 297 33.46 -1.08 4.93
CA PRO A 297 32.44 -1.49 5.90
C PRO A 297 31.67 -0.32 6.52
N LEU A 298 32.31 0.83 6.79
CA LEU A 298 31.60 2.03 7.26
C LEU A 298 30.60 2.55 6.22
N LEU A 299 30.98 2.60 4.93
CA LEU A 299 30.06 3.00 3.85
C LEU A 299 28.91 1.99 3.68
N ILE A 300 29.19 0.69 3.79
CA ILE A 300 28.16 -0.36 3.76
C ILE A 300 27.21 -0.19 4.95
N ALA A 301 27.74 0.02 6.16
CA ALA A 301 26.93 0.28 7.34
C ALA A 301 26.01 1.49 7.13
N LEU A 302 26.56 2.60 6.61
CA LEU A 302 25.76 3.79 6.31
C LEU A 302 24.67 3.54 5.27
N TYR A 303 24.94 2.71 4.25
CA TYR A 303 23.95 2.28 3.26
C TYR A 303 22.76 1.53 3.90
N PHE A 304 23.02 0.65 4.87
CA PHE A 304 21.95 0.00 5.63
C PHE A 304 21.24 0.99 6.56
N LEU A 305 21.98 1.84 7.28
CA LEU A 305 21.40 2.85 8.18
C LEU A 305 20.51 3.86 7.45
N ALA A 306 20.83 4.19 6.20
CA ALA A 306 20.04 5.08 5.35
C ALA A 306 18.64 4.50 5.01
N GLY A 307 18.41 3.21 5.23
CA GLY A 307 17.14 2.54 4.97
C GLY A 307 16.96 2.14 3.51
N ARG A 308 16.34 0.97 3.30
CA ARG A 308 16.19 0.36 1.97
C ARG A 308 15.40 1.22 1.01
N VAL A 309 14.33 1.86 1.47
CA VAL A 309 13.41 2.62 0.60
C VAL A 309 14.09 3.90 0.10
N THR A 310 15.01 4.48 0.88
CA THR A 310 15.80 5.64 0.48
C THR A 310 16.82 5.28 -0.59
N VAL A 311 17.59 4.20 -0.38
CA VAL A 311 18.71 3.84 -1.27
C VAL A 311 18.28 2.98 -2.47
N GLN A 312 17.16 2.26 -2.33
CA GLN A 312 16.56 1.39 -3.34
C GLN A 312 15.03 1.56 -3.38
N PRO A 313 14.52 2.74 -3.79
CA PRO A 313 13.08 2.96 -3.90
C PRO A 313 12.46 2.09 -4.99
N MET A 314 11.23 1.62 -4.75
CA MET A 314 10.45 0.94 -5.77
C MET A 314 10.11 1.92 -6.90
N ARG A 315 10.62 1.64 -8.11
CA ARG A 315 10.42 2.51 -9.29
C ARG A 315 8.93 2.62 -9.64
N PRO A 316 8.47 3.68 -10.31
CA PRO A 316 7.10 3.74 -10.82
C PRO A 316 6.80 2.57 -11.77
N GLY A 317 5.64 1.92 -11.63
CA GLY A 317 5.23 0.78 -12.44
C GLY A 317 4.56 -0.33 -11.63
N VAL A 318 4.43 -1.50 -12.27
CA VAL A 318 3.88 -2.72 -11.68
C VAL A 318 5.02 -3.60 -11.18
N HIS A 319 4.92 -4.09 -9.94
CA HIS A 319 5.96 -4.90 -9.29
C HIS A 319 5.37 -6.16 -8.67
N LEU A 320 6.16 -7.23 -8.67
CA LEU A 320 5.82 -8.45 -7.95
C LEU A 320 6.01 -8.22 -6.45
N MET A 321 5.03 -8.63 -5.65
CA MET A 321 5.01 -8.46 -4.20
C MET A 321 4.37 -9.69 -3.54
N ASN A 322 4.98 -10.86 -3.76
CA ASN A 322 4.57 -12.12 -3.14
C ASN A 322 4.93 -12.19 -1.64
N SER A 323 5.88 -11.37 -1.19
CA SER A 323 6.28 -11.27 0.22
C SER A 323 6.32 -9.81 0.65
N HIS A 324 6.22 -9.60 1.96
CA HIS A 324 6.28 -8.28 2.61
C HIS A 324 5.22 -7.28 2.10
N GLY A 325 4.21 -7.79 1.41
CA GLY A 325 2.97 -7.09 1.21
C GLY A 325 2.21 -7.03 2.52
N CYS A 326 1.54 -5.93 2.79
CA CYS A 326 0.52 -5.92 3.82
C CYS A 326 -0.79 -5.41 3.29
N CYS A 327 -1.79 -5.99 3.93
CA CYS A 327 -3.08 -5.43 4.25
C CYS A 327 -4.08 -5.43 3.07
N SER A 328 -5.37 -5.45 3.43
CA SER A 328 -6.50 -5.68 2.53
C SER A 328 -7.24 -4.40 2.12
N GLN A 329 -6.64 -3.22 2.34
CA GLN A 329 -7.31 -1.93 2.12
C GLN A 329 -7.78 -1.73 0.68
N ALA A 330 -6.99 -2.18 -0.30
CA ALA A 330 -7.36 -2.04 -1.70
C ALA A 330 -6.72 -3.10 -2.61
N LEU A 331 -7.52 -4.11 -2.96
CA LEU A 331 -7.11 -5.25 -3.78
C LEU A 331 -8.04 -5.40 -4.98
N LEU A 332 -7.46 -5.40 -6.19
CA LEU A 332 -8.20 -5.58 -7.44
C LEU A 332 -8.01 -7.01 -7.96
N PHE A 333 -9.08 -7.78 -8.00
CA PHE A 333 -9.10 -9.18 -8.42
C PHE A 333 -9.59 -9.31 -9.87
N PRO A 334 -8.96 -10.17 -10.69
CA PRO A 334 -9.60 -10.70 -11.88
C PRO A 334 -10.89 -11.41 -11.50
N ARG A 335 -11.97 -11.19 -12.24
CA ARG A 335 -13.26 -11.83 -11.98
C ARG A 335 -13.16 -13.35 -11.88
N GLU A 336 -12.30 -13.97 -12.70
CA GLU A 336 -12.10 -15.42 -12.70
C GLU A 336 -11.56 -15.97 -11.37
N LYS A 337 -10.96 -15.12 -10.51
CA LYS A 337 -10.44 -15.51 -9.19
C LYS A 337 -11.47 -15.39 -8.07
N ALA A 338 -12.62 -14.76 -8.32
CA ALA A 338 -13.61 -14.53 -7.28
C ALA A 338 -14.22 -15.84 -6.71
N PRO A 339 -14.61 -16.85 -7.51
CA PRO A 339 -15.13 -18.11 -6.97
C PRO A 339 -14.09 -18.82 -6.09
N LEU A 340 -12.86 -18.94 -6.57
CA LEU A 340 -11.75 -19.54 -5.83
C LEU A 340 -11.54 -18.87 -4.46
N LEU A 341 -11.57 -17.53 -4.43
CA LEU A 341 -11.42 -16.79 -3.18
C LEU A 341 -12.62 -16.99 -2.25
N MET A 342 -13.85 -16.93 -2.76
CA MET A 342 -15.05 -17.14 -1.93
C MET A 342 -15.07 -18.53 -1.28
N ASP A 343 -14.72 -19.58 -2.04
CA ASP A 343 -14.66 -20.95 -1.54
C ASP A 343 -13.59 -21.11 -0.46
N HIS A 344 -12.43 -20.47 -0.64
CA HIS A 344 -11.35 -20.48 0.34
C HIS A 344 -11.73 -19.78 1.65
N LEU A 345 -12.35 -18.60 1.57
CA LEU A 345 -12.80 -17.85 2.75
C LEU A 345 -13.85 -18.64 3.54
N GLU A 346 -14.80 -19.28 2.86
CA GLU A 346 -15.80 -20.15 3.49
C GLU A 346 -15.14 -21.36 4.18
N LYS A 347 -14.17 -21.99 3.52
CA LYS A 347 -13.42 -23.12 4.09
C LYS A 347 -12.64 -22.73 5.35
N LEU A 348 -11.97 -21.57 5.33
CA LEU A 348 -11.23 -21.08 6.50
C LEU A 348 -12.17 -20.73 7.64
N GLN A 349 -13.30 -20.09 7.36
CA GLN A 349 -14.31 -19.79 8.38
C GLN A 349 -14.76 -21.05 9.12
N LYS A 350 -14.92 -22.19 8.42
CA LYS A 350 -15.36 -23.46 9.03
C LYS A 350 -14.26 -24.21 9.77
N THR A 351 -13.00 -24.07 9.35
CA THR A 351 -11.90 -24.90 9.86
C THR A 351 -11.00 -24.16 10.84
N ARG A 352 -10.50 -22.99 10.44
CA ARG A 352 -9.57 -22.17 11.21
C ARG A 352 -9.69 -20.72 10.74
N PRO A 353 -10.58 -19.93 11.37
CA PRO A 353 -10.73 -18.52 11.04
C PRO A 353 -9.40 -17.79 11.22
N GLU A 354 -8.97 -17.11 10.15
CA GLU A 354 -7.83 -16.20 10.16
C GLU A 354 -8.28 -14.79 9.75
N PRO A 355 -7.53 -13.74 10.11
CA PRO A 355 -7.76 -12.41 9.55
C PRO A 355 -7.79 -12.46 8.03
N VAL A 356 -8.72 -11.71 7.41
CA VAL A 356 -8.99 -11.79 5.97
C VAL A 356 -7.78 -11.47 5.09
N ASP A 357 -6.92 -10.55 5.53
CA ASP A 357 -5.65 -10.23 4.85
C ASP A 357 -4.73 -11.46 4.82
N SER A 358 -4.56 -12.15 5.96
CA SER A 358 -3.82 -13.40 6.02
C SER A 358 -4.48 -14.51 5.19
N ALA A 359 -5.80 -14.62 5.23
CA ALA A 359 -6.54 -15.64 4.47
C ALA A 359 -6.30 -15.51 2.96
N ILE A 360 -6.31 -14.29 2.43
CA ILE A 360 -6.04 -14.03 1.01
C ILE A 360 -4.59 -14.40 0.64
N GLU A 361 -3.61 -14.08 1.50
CA GLU A 361 -2.21 -14.46 1.27
C GLU A 361 -1.99 -15.98 1.33
N ILE A 362 -2.63 -16.66 2.29
CA ILE A 362 -2.58 -18.13 2.41
C ILE A 362 -3.10 -18.80 1.13
N LEU A 363 -4.22 -18.30 0.57
CA LEU A 363 -4.71 -18.79 -0.72
C LEU A 363 -3.67 -18.61 -1.83
N ALA A 364 -3.07 -17.43 -1.92
CA ALA A 364 -2.07 -17.15 -2.96
C ALA A 364 -0.86 -18.10 -2.86
N ASP A 365 -0.39 -18.37 -1.64
CA ASP A 365 0.72 -19.29 -1.41
C ASP A 365 0.35 -20.75 -1.72
N GLN A 366 -0.84 -21.19 -1.30
CA GLN A 366 -1.33 -22.55 -1.55
C GLN A 366 -1.50 -22.86 -3.05
N GLU A 367 -2.00 -21.88 -3.80
CA GLU A 367 -2.26 -22.01 -5.24
C GLU A 367 -1.06 -21.56 -6.11
N GLY A 368 0.03 -21.09 -5.49
CA GLY A 368 1.20 -20.58 -6.20
C GLY A 368 0.92 -19.36 -7.09
N LEU A 369 -0.03 -18.52 -6.69
CA LEU A 369 -0.48 -17.34 -7.44
C LEU A 369 0.36 -16.10 -7.11
N ASP A 370 0.78 -15.39 -8.16
CA ASP A 370 1.50 -14.13 -8.00
C ASP A 370 0.59 -13.00 -7.48
N ARG A 371 1.19 -12.08 -6.73
CA ARG A 371 0.55 -10.89 -6.17
C ARG A 371 1.30 -9.68 -6.68
N TRP A 372 0.60 -8.83 -7.42
CA TRP A 372 1.18 -7.64 -8.03
C TRP A 372 0.85 -6.40 -7.22
N THR A 373 1.67 -5.36 -7.30
CA THR A 373 1.41 -4.04 -6.72
C THR A 373 1.70 -2.92 -7.70
N MET A 374 1.12 -1.74 -7.47
CA MET A 374 1.41 -0.53 -8.22
C MET A 374 2.25 0.46 -7.40
N SER A 375 3.34 0.94 -7.98
CA SER A 375 4.11 2.09 -7.51
C SER A 375 3.93 3.29 -8.44
N PRO A 376 3.67 4.50 -7.94
CA PRO A 376 3.32 4.79 -6.55
C PRO A 376 1.97 4.19 -6.17
N SER A 377 1.67 4.10 -4.87
CA SER A 377 0.39 3.61 -4.38
C SER A 377 -0.79 4.44 -4.93
N GLN A 378 -1.86 3.77 -5.35
CA GLN A 378 -3.07 4.44 -5.89
C GLN A 378 -4.11 4.77 -4.82
N MET A 379 -3.96 4.18 -3.65
CA MET A 379 -4.80 4.40 -2.47
C MET A 379 -3.91 4.72 -1.27
N GLN A 380 -4.47 5.37 -0.26
CA GLN A 380 -3.82 5.60 1.03
C GLN A 380 -4.76 5.19 2.17
N HIS A 381 -4.20 4.56 3.19
CA HIS A 381 -4.91 4.25 4.42
C HIS A 381 -5.00 5.48 5.33
N VAL A 382 -6.22 5.90 5.67
CA VAL A 382 -6.51 7.09 6.50
C VAL A 382 -7.27 6.73 7.79
N GLY A 383 -7.44 5.44 8.07
CA GLY A 383 -8.03 4.95 9.31
C GLY A 383 -7.07 5.11 10.49
N ALA A 384 -7.33 6.12 11.33
CA ALA A 384 -6.52 6.39 12.53
C ALA A 384 -6.65 5.30 13.62
N ALA A 385 -7.72 4.51 13.57
CA ALA A 385 -7.97 3.38 14.46
C ALA A 385 -8.51 2.18 13.68
N SER A 386 -7.98 1.01 14.00
CA SER A 386 -8.52 -0.25 13.51
C SER A 386 -9.72 -0.67 14.35
N TYR A 387 -10.84 -0.99 13.73
CA TYR A 387 -11.99 -1.59 14.42
C TYR A 387 -11.68 -2.99 14.97
N LYS A 388 -10.58 -3.60 14.49
CA LYS A 388 -10.14 -4.94 14.89
C LYS A 388 -9.40 -4.94 16.24
N GLU A 389 -9.21 -3.78 16.86
CA GLU A 389 -8.51 -3.63 18.14
C GLU A 389 -9.46 -3.56 19.35
N ASN A 390 -9.05 -4.21 20.44
CA ASN A 390 -9.74 -4.13 21.73
C ASN A 390 -9.09 -3.07 22.63
N ARG A 391 -9.19 -1.79 22.25
CA ARG A 391 -8.68 -0.65 23.03
C ARG A 391 -9.80 0.05 23.80
N LYS A 392 -9.54 0.39 25.07
CA LYS A 392 -10.47 1.13 25.95
C LYS A 392 -10.56 2.63 25.63
N SER A 393 -9.50 3.20 25.08
CA SER A 393 -9.44 4.59 24.61
C SER A 393 -8.58 4.68 23.35
N TYR A 394 -8.92 5.64 22.49
CA TYR A 394 -8.14 5.99 21.33
C TYR A 394 -7.60 7.40 21.52
N GLU A 395 -6.33 7.50 21.91
CA GLU A 395 -5.62 8.79 21.92
C GLU A 395 -5.01 8.97 20.52
N LEU A 396 -5.34 10.09 19.88
CA LEU A 396 -4.77 10.50 18.60
C LEU A 396 -3.34 11.01 18.82
N ASP A 397 -2.42 10.14 19.22
CA ASP A 397 -1.05 10.53 19.55
C ASP A 397 -0.28 11.01 18.33
N GLY A 398 0.38 12.16 18.44
CA GLY A 398 1.24 12.75 17.40
C GLY A 398 0.60 13.92 16.62
N PRO A 399 1.39 14.68 15.84
CA PRO A 399 1.04 16.04 15.42
C PRO A 399 -0.01 16.16 14.30
N TYR A 400 -0.49 15.05 13.72
CA TYR A 400 -1.33 15.08 12.52
C TYR A 400 -2.75 14.58 12.76
N SER A 401 -3.70 15.18 12.04
CA SER A 401 -5.13 14.83 12.04
C SER A 401 -5.48 13.63 11.16
N VAL A 402 -4.58 13.23 10.26
CA VAL A 402 -4.75 12.07 9.36
C VAL A 402 -3.58 11.13 9.57
N LYS A 403 -3.87 9.87 9.89
CA LYS A 403 -2.88 8.82 10.15
C LYS A 403 -3.44 7.47 9.70
N GLY A 404 -2.55 6.57 9.29
CA GLY A 404 -2.87 5.15 9.14
C GLY A 404 -2.53 4.41 10.43
N ALA A 405 -3.45 3.56 10.90
CA ALA A 405 -3.25 2.77 12.11
C ALA A 405 -1.93 2.00 12.07
N HIS A 406 -1.23 1.92 13.20
CA HIS A 406 0.08 1.25 13.33
C HIS A 406 1.18 1.71 12.37
N GLY A 407 1.07 2.91 11.79
CA GLY A 407 2.02 3.41 10.80
C GLY A 407 1.91 2.71 9.44
N VAL A 408 0.75 2.10 9.15
CA VAL A 408 0.39 1.59 7.83
C VAL A 408 0.11 2.79 6.93
N TRP A 409 1.16 3.29 6.29
CA TRP A 409 1.13 4.54 5.54
C TRP A 409 1.95 4.43 4.26
N SER A 410 1.46 4.96 3.15
CA SER A 410 2.20 4.99 1.90
C SER A 410 2.93 6.32 1.72
N MET A 411 4.24 6.31 1.91
CA MET A 411 5.08 7.51 1.71
C MET A 411 5.14 7.91 0.23
N SER A 412 5.03 6.95 -0.69
CA SER A 412 4.98 7.22 -2.13
C SER A 412 3.68 7.91 -2.53
N PHE A 413 2.54 7.57 -1.92
CA PHE A 413 1.24 8.23 -2.19
C PHE A 413 1.32 9.74 -1.96
N GLU A 414 2.00 10.17 -0.89
CA GLU A 414 2.18 11.59 -0.54
C GLU A 414 3.02 12.39 -1.54
N LYS A 415 3.86 11.70 -2.34
CA LYS A 415 4.77 12.31 -3.31
C LYS A 415 4.33 12.13 -4.76
N ALA A 416 3.46 11.15 -5.01
CA ALA A 416 3.18 10.58 -6.32
C ALA A 416 2.80 11.61 -7.39
N TYR A 417 2.09 12.66 -7.00
CA TYR A 417 1.58 13.67 -7.93
C TYR A 417 1.57 15.05 -7.27
N ARG A 418 2.77 15.59 -7.01
CA ARG A 418 2.90 17.05 -6.99
C ARG A 418 2.57 17.53 -8.40
N PRO A 419 1.66 18.50 -8.58
CA PRO A 419 1.56 19.16 -9.88
C PRO A 419 2.98 19.59 -10.28
N PRO A 420 3.36 19.50 -11.57
CA PRO A 420 4.59 20.14 -12.03
C PRO A 420 4.54 21.59 -11.52
N PHE A 421 5.65 22.04 -10.94
CA PHE A 421 5.86 23.40 -10.42
C PHE A 421 4.89 24.39 -11.08
N ASP A 422 3.98 24.96 -10.28
CA ASP A 422 3.24 26.14 -10.69
C ASP A 422 4.19 27.32 -10.46
N PRO A 423 4.77 27.92 -11.51
CA PRO A 423 5.68 29.05 -11.35
C PRO A 423 4.97 30.31 -10.83
N ASP A 424 3.63 30.32 -10.78
CA ASP A 424 2.83 31.48 -10.38
C ASP A 424 2.39 31.45 -8.90
N ALA A 425 2.93 30.52 -8.11
CA ALA A 425 2.73 30.45 -6.67
C ALA A 425 3.85 31.18 -5.88
N PHE A 426 4.08 32.45 -6.21
CA PHE A 426 4.74 33.45 -5.34
C PHE A 426 4.13 34.83 -5.53
#